data_AF-A0A7T6Z0Z2-F1
#
_entry.id   AF-A0A7T6Z0Z2-F1
#
_cell.length_a   1.000
_cell.length_b   1.000
_cell.length_c   1.000
_cell.angle_alpha   90.00
_cell.angle_beta   90.00
_cell.angle_gamma   90.00
#
_symmetry.space_group_name_H-M   'P 1'
#
loop_
_entity.id
_entity.type
_entity.pdbx_description
1 polymer ?
#
loop_
_entity_poly.entity_id
_entity_poly.type
_entity_poly.pdbx_seq_one_letter_code
_entity_poly.pdbx_strand_id
1 'polypeptide(L)'
;MKDDTLYDAFSHWEELSSTKEQRVAYEERAKQIMDEEAAKREFELRKQDARREGLEEGREEGKKEGKQESLETVARSLLEEGLEIEFVAKTTGLDKEKVLEIQRNLEKKHS
;
A
#
# COMPACT_ATOMS: atom_id res chain seq x y z
N MET A 1 18.49 -53.86 -3.90
CA MET A 1 19.87 -53.34 -3.94
C MET A 1 19.72 -51.91 -4.38
N LYS A 2 19.84 -50.94 -3.46
CA LYS A 2 19.64 -49.54 -3.83
C LYS A 2 20.87 -49.08 -4.58
N ASP A 3 20.61 -48.35 -5.66
CA ASP A 3 21.51 -47.81 -6.67
C ASP A 3 22.55 -46.81 -6.11
N ASP A 4 23.00 -46.97 -4.87
CA ASP A 4 23.98 -46.09 -4.24
C ASP A 4 25.31 -46.14 -5.02
N THR A 5 25.68 -47.33 -5.51
CA THR A 5 26.84 -47.51 -6.41
C THR A 5 26.67 -46.88 -7.79
N LEU A 6 25.43 -46.79 -8.29
CA LEU A 6 25.16 -46.17 -9.59
C LEU A 6 25.14 -44.64 -9.47
N TYR A 7 24.56 -44.13 -8.38
CA TYR A 7 24.58 -42.72 -8.04
C TYR A 7 26.01 -42.22 -7.80
N ASP A 8 26.80 -42.94 -6.99
CA ASP A 8 28.20 -42.58 -6.72
C ASP A 8 29.06 -42.62 -7.98
N ALA A 9 28.88 -43.64 -8.83
CA ALA A 9 29.60 -43.75 -10.10
C ALA A 9 29.20 -42.64 -11.09
N PHE A 10 27.92 -42.26 -11.13
CA PHE A 10 27.43 -41.18 -11.97
C PHE A 10 27.92 -39.81 -11.50
N SER A 11 27.88 -39.54 -10.19
CA SER A 11 28.41 -38.31 -9.60
C SER A 11 29.93 -38.18 -9.78
N HIS A 12 30.68 -39.28 -9.62
CA HIS A 12 32.13 -39.29 -9.89
C HIS A 12 32.42 -39.11 -11.39
N TRP A 13 31.63 -39.72 -12.27
CA TRP A 13 31.79 -39.55 -13.71
C TRP A 13 31.42 -38.13 -14.16
N GLU A 14 30.38 -37.52 -13.60
CA GLU A 14 30.02 -36.12 -13.82
C GLU A 14 31.12 -35.18 -13.31
N GLU A 15 31.72 -35.49 -12.16
CA GLU A 15 32.86 -34.78 -11.60
C GLU A 15 34.16 -34.93 -12.42
N LEU A 16 34.41 -36.11 -12.99
CA LEU A 16 35.57 -36.39 -13.85
C LEU A 16 35.40 -35.90 -15.29
N SER A 17 34.16 -35.87 -15.79
CA SER A 17 33.82 -35.44 -17.16
C SER A 17 33.62 -33.93 -17.27
N SER A 18 33.39 -33.23 -16.15
CA SER A 18 33.42 -31.78 -16.06
C SER A 18 34.83 -31.29 -15.74
N THR A 19 35.41 -30.43 -16.59
CA THR A 19 36.64 -29.73 -16.20
C THR A 19 36.31 -28.69 -15.11
N LYS A 20 37.30 -28.32 -14.29
CA LYS A 20 37.13 -27.28 -13.25
C LYS A 20 36.51 -26.01 -13.81
N GLU A 21 36.89 -25.63 -15.03
CA GLU A 21 36.37 -24.47 -15.75
C GLU A 21 34.88 -24.61 -16.09
N GLN A 22 34.43 -25.81 -16.48
CA GLN A 22 33.02 -26.07 -16.79
C GLN A 22 32.13 -26.01 -15.53
N ARG A 23 32.64 -26.50 -14.38
CA ARG A 23 31.95 -26.40 -13.09
C ARG A 23 31.81 -24.95 -12.65
N VAL A 24 32.89 -24.18 -12.69
CA VAL A 24 32.87 -22.74 -12.35
C VAL A 24 31.90 -22.00 -13.26
N ALA A 25 31.94 -22.25 -14.58
CA ALA A 25 31.02 -21.61 -15.52
C ALA A 25 29.55 -22.00 -15.27
N TYR A 26 29.27 -23.22 -14.80
CA TYR A 26 27.92 -23.64 -14.40
C TYR A 26 27.46 -22.92 -13.13
N GLU A 27 28.31 -22.88 -12.10
CA GLU A 27 28.01 -22.21 -10.83
C GLU A 27 27.78 -20.70 -11.01
N GLU A 28 28.59 -20.04 -11.85
CA GLU A 28 28.42 -18.63 -12.21
C GLU A 28 27.07 -18.37 -12.88
N ARG A 29 26.67 -19.23 -13.84
CA ARG A 29 25.35 -19.13 -14.48
C ARG A 29 24.22 -19.36 -13.49
N ALA A 30 24.34 -20.36 -12.63
CA ALA A 30 23.35 -20.63 -11.59
C ALA A 30 23.20 -19.43 -10.65
N LYS A 31 24.33 -18.80 -10.26
CA LYS A 31 24.34 -17.58 -9.45
C LYS A 31 23.64 -16.42 -10.16
N GLN A 32 23.93 -16.19 -11.44
CA GLN A 32 23.26 -15.14 -12.22
C GLN A 32 21.75 -15.33 -12.28
N ILE A 33 21.29 -16.57 -12.48
CA ILE A 33 19.86 -16.90 -12.47
C ILE A 33 19.26 -16.61 -11.09
N MET A 34 19.92 -17.03 -10.01
CA MET A 34 19.45 -16.77 -8.65
C MET A 34 19.39 -15.27 -8.33
N ASP A 35 20.40 -14.49 -8.72
CA ASP A 35 20.42 -13.05 -8.53
C ASP A 35 19.29 -12.35 -9.32
N GLU A 36 19.04 -12.79 -10.56
CA GLU A 36 17.94 -12.28 -11.38
C GLU A 36 16.56 -12.64 -10.78
N GLU A 37 16.38 -13.87 -10.30
CA GLU A 37 15.15 -14.30 -9.64
C GLU A 37 14.91 -13.56 -8.32
N ALA A 38 15.97 -13.32 -7.54
CA ALA A 38 15.91 -12.55 -6.31
C ALA A 38 15.48 -11.11 -6.59
N ALA A 39 16.08 -10.47 -7.61
CA ALA A 39 15.72 -9.11 -8.01
C ALA A 39 14.25 -9.01 -8.47
N LYS A 40 13.76 -9.98 -9.25
CA LYS A 40 12.35 -10.05 -9.65
C LYS A 40 11.41 -10.19 -8.45
N ARG A 41 11.75 -11.08 -7.51
CA ARG A 41 10.95 -11.28 -6.29
C ARG A 41 10.90 -10.02 -5.44
N GLU A 42 12.04 -9.37 -5.23
CA GLU A 42 12.12 -8.13 -4.46
C GLU A 42 11.28 -7.01 -5.11
N PHE A 43 11.34 -6.89 -6.43
CA PHE A 43 10.51 -5.93 -7.17
C PHE A 43 9.01 -6.18 -6.99
N GLU A 44 8.55 -7.44 -7.11
CA GLU A 44 7.14 -7.78 -6.92
C GLU A 44 6.68 -7.55 -5.47
N LEU A 45 7.53 -7.86 -4.48
CA LEU A 45 7.24 -7.55 -3.08
C LEU A 45 7.09 -6.05 -2.86
N ARG A 46 8.03 -5.23 -3.36
CA ARG A 46 7.94 -3.76 -3.26
C ARG A 46 6.69 -3.21 -3.93
N LYS A 47 6.30 -3.77 -5.09
CA LYS A 47 5.07 -3.39 -5.79
C LYS A 47 3.82 -3.76 -4.99
N GLN A 48 3.81 -4.93 -4.37
CA GLN A 48 2.70 -5.38 -3.53
C GLN A 48 2.56 -4.49 -2.29
N ASP A 49 3.68 -4.19 -1.63
CA ASP A 49 3.71 -3.32 -0.45
C ASP A 49 3.23 -1.91 -0.79
N ALA A 50 3.76 -1.30 -1.85
CA ALA A 50 3.33 0.02 -2.30
C ALA A 50 1.83 0.07 -2.64
N ARG A 51 1.29 -1.00 -3.25
CA ARG A 51 -0.15 -1.11 -3.52
C ARG A 51 -0.97 -1.22 -2.24
N ARG A 52 -0.48 -1.97 -1.25
CA ARG A 52 -1.17 -2.15 0.04
C ARG A 52 -1.19 -0.82 0.80
N GLU A 53 -0.05 -0.16 0.90
CA GLU A 53 0.09 1.14 1.55
C GLU A 53 -0.82 2.19 0.90
N GLY A 54 -0.79 2.32 -0.43
CA GLY A 54 -1.65 3.28 -1.13
C GLY A 54 -3.16 2.99 -0.96
N LEU A 55 -3.56 1.72 -0.84
CA LEU A 55 -4.95 1.36 -0.55
C LEU A 55 -5.36 1.69 0.90
N GLU A 56 -4.45 1.49 1.85
CA GLU A 56 -4.68 1.79 3.26
C GLU A 56 -4.77 3.30 3.49
N GLU A 57 -3.79 4.05 2.97
CA GLU A 57 -3.77 5.51 3.02
C GLU A 57 -5.02 6.10 2.38
N GLY A 58 -5.34 5.71 1.14
CA GLY A 58 -6.53 6.22 0.46
C GLY A 58 -7.85 5.88 1.16
N ARG A 59 -7.93 4.72 1.83
CA ARG A 59 -9.11 4.35 2.63
C ARG A 59 -9.23 5.21 3.88
N GLU A 60 -8.13 5.47 4.57
CA GLU A 60 -8.13 6.29 5.79
C GLU A 60 -8.37 7.77 5.49
N GLU A 61 -7.75 8.30 4.43
CA GLU A 61 -8.04 9.65 3.93
C GLU A 61 -9.50 9.81 3.52
N GLY A 62 -10.02 8.90 2.68
CA GLY A 62 -11.41 8.97 2.23
C GLY A 62 -12.43 8.87 3.37
N LYS A 63 -12.15 8.10 4.43
CA LYS A 63 -13.01 8.09 5.63
C LYS A 63 -12.96 9.41 6.40
N LYS A 64 -11.78 10.01 6.55
CA LYS A 64 -11.62 11.28 7.27
C LYS A 64 -12.31 12.41 6.52
N GLU A 65 -12.08 12.51 5.21
CA GLU A 65 -12.72 13.48 4.32
C GLU A 65 -14.25 13.29 4.32
N GLY A 66 -14.73 12.08 4.09
CA GLY A 66 -16.18 11.82 4.07
C GLY A 66 -16.86 12.11 5.42
N LYS A 67 -16.19 11.85 6.54
CA LYS A 67 -16.68 12.24 7.87
C LYS A 67 -16.76 13.76 7.99
N GLN A 68 -15.71 14.48 7.61
CA GLN A 68 -15.67 15.94 7.67
C GLN A 68 -16.76 16.56 6.78
N GLU A 69 -16.87 16.11 5.53
CA GLU A 69 -17.90 16.59 4.59
C GLU A 69 -19.33 16.34 5.10
N SER A 70 -19.56 15.18 5.73
CA SER A 70 -20.84 14.86 6.35
C SER A 70 -21.17 15.83 7.49
N LEU A 71 -20.21 16.11 8.38
CA LEU A 71 -20.40 17.06 9.48
C LEU A 71 -20.66 18.47 8.96
N GLU A 72 -19.93 18.92 7.94
CA GLU A 72 -20.15 20.23 7.32
C GLU A 72 -21.50 20.32 6.61
N THR A 73 -21.97 19.23 6.00
CA THR A 73 -23.28 19.17 5.37
C THR A 73 -24.39 19.28 6.41
N VAL A 74 -24.28 18.56 7.53
CA VAL A 74 -25.22 18.69 8.65
C VAL A 74 -25.18 20.12 9.20
N ALA A 75 -23.99 20.70 9.39
CA ALA A 75 -23.85 22.08 9.87
C ALA A 75 -24.55 23.08 8.95
N ARG A 76 -24.38 22.94 7.62
CA ARG A 76 -25.06 23.78 6.62
C ARG A 76 -26.58 23.69 6.77
N SER A 77 -27.14 22.49 6.79
CA SER A 77 -28.59 22.30 6.93
C SER A 77 -29.13 22.89 8.22
N LEU A 78 -28.42 22.71 9.35
CA LEU A 78 -28.87 23.28 10.63
C LEU A 78 -28.82 24.82 10.62
N LEU A 79 -27.82 25.43 9.99
CA LEU A 79 -27.72 26.88 9.86
C LEU A 79 -28.79 27.46 8.92
N GLU A 80 -29.11 26.77 7.83
CA GLU A 80 -30.20 27.15 6.91
C GLU A 80 -31.57 27.11 7.61
N GLU A 81 -31.78 26.19 8.56
CA GLU A 81 -32.96 26.13 9.44
C GLU A 81 -32.95 27.22 10.55
N GLY A 82 -31.93 28.08 10.58
CA GLY A 82 -31.83 29.21 11.51
C GLY A 82 -31.40 28.84 12.93
N LEU A 83 -30.80 27.66 13.13
CA LEU A 83 -30.30 27.24 14.43
C LEU A 83 -29.02 28.00 14.82
N GLU A 84 -28.88 28.26 16.12
CA GLU A 84 -27.75 29.04 16.64
C GLU A 84 -26.40 28.32 16.48
N ILE A 85 -25.36 29.09 16.22
CA ILE A 85 -23.97 28.62 16.02
C ILE A 85 -23.50 27.70 17.15
N GLU A 86 -23.84 28.04 18.40
CA GLU A 86 -23.46 27.26 19.58
C GLU A 86 -24.07 25.85 19.55
N PHE A 87 -25.34 25.76 19.13
CA PHE A 87 -26.05 24.49 19.00
C PHE A 87 -25.50 23.66 17.85
N VAL A 88 -25.21 24.31 16.71
CA VAL A 88 -24.63 23.65 15.53
C VAL A 88 -23.24 23.09 15.85
N ALA A 89 -22.37 23.88 16.48
CA ALA A 89 -21.04 23.46 16.91
C ALA A 89 -21.11 22.26 17.87
N LYS A 90 -22.00 22.32 18.86
CA LYS A 90 -22.20 21.22 19.82
C LYS A 90 -22.72 19.94 19.16
N THR A 91 -23.63 20.05 18.19
CA THR A 91 -24.27 18.90 17.53
C THR A 91 -23.32 18.22 16.54
N THR A 92 -22.57 19.01 15.77
CA THR A 92 -21.67 18.49 14.74
C THR A 92 -20.28 18.17 15.30
N GLY A 93 -19.93 18.69 16.48
CA GLY A 93 -18.59 18.60 17.04
C GLY A 93 -17.55 19.44 16.30
N LEU A 94 -18.00 20.35 15.41
CA LEU A 94 -17.13 21.30 14.73
C LEU A 94 -16.81 22.49 15.64
N ASP A 95 -15.61 23.04 15.48
CA ASP A 95 -15.24 24.28 16.15
C ASP A 95 -16.12 25.45 15.71
N LYS A 96 -16.38 26.38 16.62
CA LYS A 96 -17.22 27.56 16.35
C LYS A 96 -16.70 28.38 15.17
N GLU A 97 -15.39 28.49 15.04
CA GLU A 97 -14.75 29.19 13.91
C GLU A 97 -15.12 28.54 12.56
N LYS A 98 -15.16 27.21 12.52
CA LYS A 98 -15.54 26.47 11.32
C LYS A 98 -17.01 26.65 10.99
N VAL A 99 -17.89 26.63 11.99
CA VAL A 99 -19.32 26.89 11.82
C VAL A 99 -19.56 28.32 11.31
N LEU A 100 -18.85 29.31 11.86
CA LEU A 100 -18.87 30.71 11.39
C LEU A 100 -18.39 30.85 9.94
N GLU A 101 -17.34 30.10 9.55
CA GLU A 101 -16.88 30.06 8.17
C GLU A 101 -17.97 29.54 7.23
N ILE A 102 -18.62 28.43 7.60
CA ILE A 102 -19.72 27.83 6.83
C ILE A 102 -20.87 28.82 6.68
N GLN A 103 -21.28 29.50 7.77
CA GLN A 103 -22.34 30.50 7.74
C GLN A 103 -22.02 31.65 6.78
N ARG A 104 -20.81 32.23 6.85
CA ARG A 104 -20.38 33.29 5.93
C ARG A 104 -20.41 32.84 4.46
N ASN A 105 -20.06 31.58 4.20
CA ASN A 105 -20.08 31.04 2.83
C ASN A 105 -21.51 30.84 2.31
N LEU A 106 -22.47 30.50 3.18
CA LEU A 106 -23.89 30.43 2.82
C LEU A 106 -24.45 31.82 2.49
N GLU A 107 -24.17 32.82 3.32
CA GLU A 107 -24.61 34.22 3.10
C GLU A 107 -24.09 34.79 1.77
N LYS A 108 -22.81 34.53 1.43
CA LYS A 108 -22.23 34.91 0.14
C LYS A 108 -22.89 34.24 -1.06
N LYS A 109 -23.40 33.02 -0.88
CA LYS A 109 -24.08 32.26 -1.95
C LYS A 109 -25.51 32.77 -2.18
N HIS A 110 -26.07 33.51 -1.24
CA HIS A 110 -27.43 34.06 -1.30
C HIS A 110 -27.46 35.57 -1.57
N SER A 111 -26.30 36.22 -1.62
CA SER A 111 -26.10 37.60 -2.09
C SER A 111 -25.94 37.67 -3.61
#